data_AF-A7J333-F1
#
_entry.id   AF-A7J333-F1
#
_cell.length_a   1.000
_cell.length_b   1.000
_cell.length_c   1.000
_cell.angle_alpha   90.00
_cell.angle_beta   90.00
_cell.angle_gamma   90.00
#
_symmetry.space_group_name_H-M   'P 1'
#
loop_
_entity.id
_entity.type
_entity.pdbx_description
1 polymer ?
#
loop_
_entity_poly.entity_id
_entity_poly.type
_entity_poly.pdbx_seq_one_letter_code
_entity_poly.pdbx_strand_id
1 'polypeptide(L)'
;QPNAMGGREVGGLSNQLAAHMEIDNPDHRATVQAFWDAPVIADKPGYKAVDLFEAVRDGRVKAIWIMATNPVVSLPNADKVAEALQACDNAIVSDALATTDTMAYANV
;
A
#
# COMPACT_ATOMS: atom_id res chain seq x y z
N GLN A 1 3.99 16.53 -1.22
CA GLN A 1 4.05 15.74 0.02
C GLN A 1 5.27 16.19 0.82
N PRO A 2 5.11 16.66 2.08
CA PRO A 2 6.21 17.17 2.88
C PRO A 2 7.15 16.07 3.41
N ASN A 3 6.65 14.84 3.60
CA ASN A 3 7.43 13.72 4.16
C ASN A 3 7.58 12.53 3.19
N ALA A 4 7.73 12.79 1.90
CA ALA A 4 7.87 11.73 0.90
C ALA A 4 9.12 10.87 1.13
N MET A 5 10.24 11.48 1.53
CA MET A 5 11.49 10.75 1.82
C MET A 5 11.40 9.95 3.12
N GLY A 6 10.86 10.53 4.20
CA GLY A 6 10.70 9.79 5.46
C GLY A 6 9.79 8.57 5.31
N GLY A 7 8.74 8.66 4.49
CA GLY A 7 7.92 7.50 4.15
C GLY A 7 8.72 6.37 3.47
N ARG A 8 9.68 6.70 2.61
CA ARG A 8 10.56 5.71 1.97
C ARG A 8 11.55 5.10 2.96
N GLU A 9 12.14 5.94 3.81
CA GLU A 9 13.09 5.53 4.83
C GLU A 9 12.50 4.48 5.78
N VAL A 10 11.21 4.59 6.12
CA VAL A 10 10.54 3.64 7.02
C VAL A 10 9.92 2.42 6.30
N GLY A 11 10.26 2.18 5.04
CA GLY A 11 9.77 1.00 4.29
C GLY A 11 8.40 1.18 3.64
N GLY A 12 7.96 2.41 3.38
CA GLY A 12 6.70 2.71 2.67
C GLY A 12 6.71 2.44 1.16
N LEU A 13 7.64 1.63 0.66
CA LEU A 13 7.74 1.21 -0.74
C LEU A 13 7.59 -0.31 -0.83
N SER A 14 6.87 -0.79 -1.85
CA SER A 14 6.61 -2.22 -2.00
C SER A 14 7.85 -3.08 -2.33
N ASN A 15 8.97 -2.45 -2.67
CA ASN A 15 10.21 -3.10 -3.09
C ASN A 15 11.40 -2.87 -2.15
N GLN A 16 11.20 -2.22 -1.00
CA GLN A 16 12.27 -1.88 -0.07
C GLN A 16 11.81 -2.08 1.38
N LEU A 17 12.70 -2.51 2.25
CA LEU A 17 12.47 -2.61 3.69
C LEU A 17 12.84 -1.29 4.38
N ALA A 18 12.55 -1.20 5.69
CA ALA A 18 12.94 -0.05 6.50
C ALA A 18 14.46 0.20 6.46
N ALA A 19 14.87 1.45 6.72
CA ALA A 19 16.25 1.92 6.64
C ALA A 19 16.92 1.69 5.28
N HIS A 20 16.13 1.77 4.20
CA HIS A 20 16.58 1.57 2.83
C HIS A 20 17.19 0.19 2.53
N MET A 21 16.85 -0.82 3.32
CA MET A 21 17.34 -2.17 3.13
C MET A 21 16.68 -2.83 1.91
N GLU A 22 17.49 -3.38 1.01
CA GLU A 22 17.04 -4.12 -0.16
C GLU A 22 16.34 -5.44 0.21
N ILE A 23 15.15 -5.68 -0.35
CA ILE A 23 14.31 -6.86 -0.06
C ILE A 23 14.86 -8.16 -0.63
N ASP A 24 15.68 -8.11 -1.67
CA ASP A 24 16.30 -9.27 -2.31
C ASP A 24 17.55 -9.77 -1.55
N ASN A 25 18.13 -8.93 -0.69
CA ASN A 25 19.27 -9.27 0.12
C ASN A 25 18.85 -10.07 1.38
N PRO A 26 19.30 -11.33 1.54
CA PRO A 26 18.93 -12.15 2.69
C PRO A 26 19.42 -11.60 4.05
N ASP A 27 20.58 -10.93 4.09
CA ASP A 27 21.12 -10.36 5.34
C ASP A 27 20.29 -9.15 5.80
N HIS A 28 19.82 -8.36 4.84
CA HIS A 28 18.89 -7.26 5.09
C HIS A 28 17.55 -7.76 5.64
N ARG A 29 16.97 -8.79 5.02
CA ARG A 29 15.76 -9.44 5.53
C ARG A 29 15.94 -9.97 6.95
N ALA A 30 17.05 -10.67 7.21
CA ALA A 30 17.34 -11.20 8.54
C ALA A 30 17.47 -10.09 9.60
N THR A 31 18.10 -8.97 9.24
CA THR A 31 18.26 -7.81 10.14
C THR A 31 16.91 -7.21 10.52
N VAL A 32 16.06 -6.92 9.54
CA VAL A 32 14.74 -6.31 9.80
C VAL A 32 13.82 -7.28 10.54
N GLN A 33 13.83 -8.57 10.14
CA GLN A 33 13.02 -9.60 10.79
C GLN A 33 13.38 -9.77 12.26
N ALA A 34 14.68 -9.81 12.59
CA ALA A 34 15.14 -9.92 13.97
C ALA A 34 14.81 -8.66 14.78
N PHE A 35 14.98 -7.46 14.21
CA PHE A 35 14.67 -6.20 14.89
C PHE A 35 13.18 -6.09 15.26
N TRP A 36 12.27 -6.56 14.40
CA TRP A 36 10.83 -6.55 14.65
C TRP A 36 10.31 -7.78 15.43
N ASP A 37 11.16 -8.76 15.74
CA ASP A 37 10.74 -10.07 16.26
C ASP A 37 9.62 -10.69 15.40
N ALA A 38 9.74 -10.53 14.08
CA ALA A 38 8.70 -10.92 13.14
C ALA A 38 8.78 -12.44 12.84
N PRO A 39 7.66 -13.18 12.91
CA PRO A 39 7.66 -14.61 12.60
C PRO A 39 7.96 -14.89 11.12
N VAL A 40 7.62 -13.95 10.24
CA VAL A 40 7.83 -14.01 8.79
C VAL A 40 8.15 -12.60 8.28
N ILE A 41 9.01 -12.52 7.27
CA ILE A 41 9.26 -11.30 6.50
C ILE A 41 9.06 -11.57 5.00
N ALA A 42 8.66 -10.54 4.25
CA ALA A 42 8.53 -10.64 2.81
C ALA A 42 9.89 -10.90 2.14
N ASP A 43 9.90 -11.81 1.17
CA ASP A 43 11.09 -12.21 0.40
C ASP A 43 11.08 -11.70 -1.05
N LYS A 44 10.00 -11.03 -1.45
CA LYS A 44 9.79 -10.49 -2.80
C LYS A 44 9.03 -9.16 -2.74
N PRO A 45 9.23 -8.27 -3.75
CA PRO A 45 8.46 -7.04 -3.86
C PRO A 45 6.94 -7.28 -3.96
N GLY A 46 6.17 -6.38 -3.37
CA GLY A 46 4.73 -6.27 -3.56
C GLY A 46 4.33 -5.53 -4.85
N TYR A 47 3.03 -5.35 -5.06
CA TYR A 47 2.52 -4.58 -6.19
C TYR A 47 2.91 -3.10 -6.12
N LYS A 48 3.16 -2.49 -7.28
CA LYS A 48 3.22 -1.03 -7.42
C LYS A 48 1.81 -0.47 -7.47
N ALA A 49 1.64 0.84 -7.26
CA ALA A 49 0.31 1.45 -7.11
C ALA A 49 -0.69 1.08 -8.22
N VAL A 50 -0.33 1.24 -9.49
CA VAL A 50 -1.25 0.89 -10.61
C VAL A 50 -1.55 -0.61 -10.64
N ASP A 51 -0.52 -1.45 -10.52
CA ASP A 51 -0.67 -2.91 -10.51
C ASP A 51 -1.47 -3.41 -9.31
N LEU A 52 -1.41 -2.70 -8.18
CA LEU A 52 -2.15 -2.99 -6.96
C LEU A 52 -3.65 -2.83 -7.20
N PHE A 53 -4.09 -1.71 -7.79
CA PHE A 53 -5.51 -1.49 -8.08
C PHE A 53 -6.03 -2.44 -9.17
N GLU A 54 -5.22 -2.79 -10.16
CA GLU A 54 -5.56 -3.85 -11.12
C GLU A 54 -5.71 -5.21 -10.39
N ALA A 55 -4.82 -5.54 -9.46
CA ALA A 55 -4.93 -6.76 -8.65
C ALA A 55 -6.13 -6.77 -7.69
N VAL A 56 -6.54 -5.61 -7.18
CA VAL A 56 -7.77 -5.44 -6.40
C VAL A 56 -8.98 -5.72 -7.28
N ARG A 57 -9.05 -5.07 -8.45
CA ARG A 57 -10.16 -5.26 -9.40
C ARG A 57 -10.29 -6.71 -9.86
N ASP A 58 -9.17 -7.40 -10.07
CA ASP A 58 -9.14 -8.82 -10.45
C ASP A 58 -9.44 -9.78 -9.28
N GLY A 59 -9.66 -9.29 -8.06
CA GLY A 59 -9.93 -10.09 -6.87
C GLY A 59 -8.72 -10.85 -6.30
N ARG A 60 -7.51 -10.59 -6.82
CA ARG A 60 -6.24 -11.15 -6.28
C ARG A 60 -5.87 -10.51 -4.95
N VAL A 61 -6.19 -9.23 -4.79
CA VAL A 61 -6.12 -8.50 -3.52
C VAL A 61 -7.55 -8.21 -3.06
N LYS A 62 -7.95 -8.82 -1.95
CA LYS A 62 -9.33 -8.74 -1.44
C LYS A 62 -9.52 -7.65 -0.38
N ALA A 63 -8.42 -7.19 0.21
CA ALA A 63 -8.44 -6.12 1.18
C ALA A 63 -7.36 -5.10 0.85
N ILE A 64 -7.72 -3.81 0.93
CA ILE A 64 -6.80 -2.71 0.74
C ILE A 64 -7.00 -1.69 1.86
N TRP A 65 -5.89 -1.21 2.43
CA TRP A 65 -5.92 -0.13 3.42
C TRP A 65 -5.21 1.10 2.85
N ILE A 66 -5.97 2.15 2.64
CA ILE A 66 -5.52 3.43 2.12
C ILE A 66 -5.39 4.40 3.29
N MET A 67 -4.18 4.88 3.53
CA MET A 67 -3.88 5.80 4.63
C MET A 67 -3.48 7.17 4.09
N ALA A 68 -4.21 8.21 4.48
CA ALA A 68 -3.93 9.63 4.21
C ALA A 68 -3.65 9.96 2.73
N THR A 69 -4.34 9.26 1.82
CA THR A 69 -4.26 9.51 0.37
C THR A 69 -5.63 9.37 -0.28
N ASN A 70 -5.83 10.05 -1.42
CA ASN A 70 -7.08 10.05 -2.19
C ASN A 70 -6.81 9.51 -3.62
N PRO A 71 -6.56 8.19 -3.80
CA PRO A 71 -6.20 7.60 -5.09
C PRO A 71 -7.25 7.78 -6.19
N VAL A 72 -8.53 7.93 -5.87
CA VAL A 72 -9.59 8.23 -6.86
C VAL A 72 -9.41 9.61 -7.51
N VAL A 73 -8.57 10.48 -6.92
CA VAL A 73 -8.20 11.78 -7.53
C VAL A 73 -6.75 11.78 -8.01
N SER A 74 -5.83 11.17 -7.24
CA SER A 74 -4.39 11.37 -7.44
C SER A 74 -3.72 10.35 -8.36
N LEU A 75 -4.36 9.21 -8.63
CA LEU A 75 -3.82 8.19 -9.53
C LEU A 75 -4.34 8.36 -10.97
N PRO A 76 -3.54 7.97 -11.98
CA PRO A 76 -4.02 7.91 -13.35
C PRO A 76 -5.13 6.86 -13.47
N ASN A 77 -6.03 7.05 -14.45
CA ASN A 77 -7.20 6.19 -14.66
C ASN A 77 -8.10 6.10 -13.42
N ALA A 78 -8.46 7.25 -12.84
CA ALA A 78 -9.32 7.37 -11.66
C ALA A 78 -10.57 6.47 -11.71
N ASP A 79 -11.23 6.36 -12.86
CA ASP A 79 -12.41 5.50 -13.03
C ASP A 79 -12.09 4.03 -12.74
N LYS A 80 -10.93 3.52 -13.18
CA LYS A 80 -10.50 2.15 -12.87
C LYS A 80 -10.17 1.94 -11.40
N VAL A 81 -9.66 2.97 -10.75
CA VAL A 81 -9.38 2.93 -9.31
C VAL A 81 -10.69 2.88 -8.53
N ALA A 82 -11.68 3.68 -8.93
CA ALA A 82 -13.03 3.65 -8.35
C ALA A 82 -13.70 2.28 -8.57
N GLU A 83 -13.65 1.72 -9.79
CA GLU A 83 -14.14 0.38 -10.09
C GLU A 83 -13.47 -0.70 -9.22
N ALA A 84 -12.14 -0.63 -9.07
CA ALA A 84 -11.39 -1.56 -8.23
C ALA A 84 -11.84 -1.49 -6.77
N LEU A 85 -12.00 -0.28 -6.22
CA LEU A 85 -12.45 -0.09 -4.84
C LEU A 85 -13.89 -0.55 -4.64
N GLN A 86 -14.78 -0.27 -5.60
CA GLN A 86 -16.16 -0.72 -5.56
C GLN A 86 -16.28 -2.26 -5.59
N ALA A 87 -15.35 -2.93 -6.28
CA ALA A 87 -15.31 -4.40 -6.36
C ALA A 87 -14.52 -5.06 -5.20
N CYS A 88 -13.85 -4.29 -4.35
CA CYS A 88 -13.01 -4.82 -3.28
C CYS A 88 -13.87 -5.39 -2.14
N ASP A 89 -13.53 -6.59 -1.64
CA ASP A 89 -14.26 -7.19 -0.51
C ASP A 89 -14.14 -6.34 0.77
N ASN A 90 -12.99 -5.66 0.96
CA ASN A 90 -12.73 -4.82 2.13
C ASN A 90 -11.74 -3.67 1.85
N ALA A 91 -12.25 -2.50 1.50
CA ALA A 91 -11.52 -1.24 1.42
C ALA A 91 -11.60 -0.47 2.74
N ILE A 92 -10.45 -0.19 3.35
CA ILE A 92 -10.33 0.61 4.58
C ILE A 92 -9.70 1.94 4.23
N VAL A 93 -10.28 3.06 4.70
CA VAL A 93 -9.73 4.40 4.47
C VAL A 93 -9.48 5.10 5.81
N SER A 94 -8.22 5.39 6.09
CA SER A 94 -7.83 6.19 7.27
C SER A 94 -7.36 7.56 6.81
N ASP A 95 -8.19 8.58 7.03
CA ASP A 95 -7.90 9.96 6.67
C ASP A 95 -8.25 10.92 7.82
N ALA A 96 -7.63 12.10 7.84
CA ALA A 96 -7.96 13.16 8.79
C ALA A 96 -9.20 13.96 8.35
N LEU A 97 -9.55 13.89 7.06
CA LEU A 97 -10.75 14.51 6.49
C LEU A 97 -11.95 13.58 6.62
N ALA A 98 -13.10 14.14 6.98
CA ALA A 98 -14.35 13.39 7.10
C ALA A 98 -14.92 12.91 5.76
N THR A 99 -14.48 13.48 4.63
CA THR A 99 -14.90 13.08 3.28
C THR A 99 -13.79 13.28 2.27
N THR A 100 -13.61 12.33 1.37
CA THR A 100 -12.78 12.38 0.16
C THR A 100 -13.43 11.52 -0.93
N ASP A 101 -13.02 11.67 -2.19
CA ASP A 101 -13.54 10.85 -3.31
C ASP A 101 -13.27 9.36 -3.09
N THR A 102 -12.13 9.01 -2.50
CA THR A 102 -11.79 7.62 -2.14
C THR A 102 -12.65 7.09 -1.00
N MET A 103 -12.99 7.94 -0.02
CA MET A 103 -13.80 7.55 1.13
C MET A 103 -15.22 7.11 0.74
N ALA A 104 -15.73 7.54 -0.41
CA ALA A 104 -17.02 7.09 -0.95
C ALA A 104 -17.08 5.57 -1.22
N TYR A 105 -15.93 4.90 -1.30
CA TYR A 105 -15.81 3.46 -1.58
C TYR A 105 -15.32 2.66 -0.36
N ALA A 106 -15.16 3.29 0.81
CA ALA A 106 -14.66 2.62 2.01
C ALA A 106 -15.74 1.73 2.65
N ASN A 107 -15.35 0.54 3.11
CA ASN A 107 -16.14 -0.29 4.01
C ASN A 107 -15.93 0.11 5.48
N VAL A 108 -14.74 0.62 5.83
CA VAL A 108 -14.34 1.08 7.17
C VAL A 108 -13.60 2.40 7.08
#